data_AF-A0A7S3QGT8-F1
#
_entry.id   AF-A0A7S3QGT8-F1
#
_cell.length_a   1.000
_cell.length_b   1.000
_cell.length_c   1.000
_cell.angle_alpha   90.00
_cell.angle_beta   90.00
_cell.angle_gamma   90.00
#
_symmetry.space_group_name_H-M   'P 1'
#
loop_
_entity.id
_entity.type
_entity.pdbx_description
1 polymer ?
#
loop_
_entity_poly.entity_id
_entity_poly.type
_entity_poly.pdbx_seq_one_letter_code
_entity_poly.pdbx_strand_id
1 'polypeptide(L)'
;MIETDETFDAWPTTAVAIVTRITAGMSIVSSSIILYVILLSASRLSPVYHRIMFCMSVFDIIGSFGMSLTSLPMPRQMPQEEELGFSWPGVRYGNTFTCNLQGFCILFCTTCMLAYNASLCV
;
A
#
# COMPACT_ATOMS: atom_id res chain seq x y z
N MET A 1 -2.76 -23.31 -35.63
CA MET A 1 -1.67 -22.50 -35.05
C MET A 1 -2.23 -21.11 -34.88
N ILE A 2 -2.64 -20.77 -33.66
CA ILE A 2 -3.02 -19.41 -33.31
C ILE A 2 -1.71 -18.76 -32.91
N GLU A 3 -1.28 -17.79 -33.72
CA GLU A 3 -0.12 -16.94 -33.48
C GLU A 3 -0.48 -16.07 -32.26
N THR A 4 -0.02 -16.46 -31.08
CA THR A 4 -0.19 -15.67 -29.87
C THR A 4 0.83 -14.55 -29.91
N ASP A 5 0.35 -13.36 -30.29
CA ASP A 5 0.98 -12.06 -30.11
C ASP A 5 1.95 -12.04 -28.90
N GLU A 6 3.25 -11.86 -29.19
CA GLU A 6 4.31 -11.60 -28.20
C GLU A 6 4.06 -10.30 -27.38
N THR A 7 2.92 -9.64 -27.58
CA THR A 7 2.51 -8.43 -26.85
C THR A 7 1.69 -8.73 -25.58
N PHE A 8 1.17 -9.94 -25.41
CA PHE A 8 0.46 -10.35 -24.17
C PHE A 8 1.39 -10.89 -23.07
N ASP A 9 2.65 -11.19 -23.38
CA ASP A 9 3.66 -11.64 -22.39
C ASP A 9 4.37 -10.48 -21.68
N ALA A 10 4.15 -9.24 -22.13
CA ALA A 10 4.66 -8.03 -21.52
C ALA A 10 3.62 -7.38 -20.58
N TRP A 11 3.05 -8.15 -19.66
CA TRP A 11 2.33 -7.52 -18.54
C TRP A 11 3.32 -6.61 -17.79
N PRO A 12 3.01 -5.31 -17.58
CA PRO A 12 3.86 -4.43 -16.79
C PRO A 12 3.75 -4.75 -15.29
N THR A 13 3.46 -5.99 -14.92
CA THR A 13 3.30 -6.43 -13.52
C THR A 13 4.57 -6.17 -12.72
N THR A 14 5.74 -6.39 -13.33
CA THR A 14 7.03 -6.09 -12.71
C THR A 14 7.27 -4.57 -12.61
N ALA A 15 6.98 -3.81 -13.67
CA ALA A 15 7.16 -2.36 -13.68
C ALA A 15 6.22 -1.66 -12.68
N VAL A 16 4.95 -2.04 -12.65
CA VAL A 16 3.94 -1.53 -11.70
C VAL A 16 4.36 -1.89 -10.27
N ALA A 17 4.78 -3.13 -10.01
CA ALA A 17 5.24 -3.50 -8.67
C ALA A 17 6.46 -2.69 -8.20
N ILE A 18 7.41 -2.39 -9.09
CA ILE A 18 8.58 -1.56 -8.77
C ILE A 18 8.17 -0.12 -8.51
N VAL A 19 7.36 0.47 -9.39
CA VAL A 19 6.88 1.85 -9.25
C VAL A 19 6.10 2.02 -7.96
N THR A 20 5.18 1.11 -7.65
CA THR A 20 4.40 1.14 -6.41
C THR A 20 5.30 1.04 -5.17
N ARG A 21 6.35 0.22 -5.21
CA ARG A 21 7.30 0.10 -4.09
C ARG A 21 8.08 1.39 -3.85
N ILE A 22 8.58 2.03 -4.91
CA ILE A 22 9.36 3.27 -4.80
C ILE A 22 8.46 4.41 -4.31
N THR A 23 7.28 4.58 -4.91
CA THR A 23 6.34 5.62 -4.50
C THR A 23 5.86 5.42 -3.06
N ALA A 24 5.52 4.20 -2.67
CA ALA A 24 5.14 3.88 -1.31
C ALA A 24 6.30 4.13 -0.32
N GLY A 25 7.54 3.79 -0.71
CA GLY A 25 8.73 4.09 0.09
C GLY A 25 8.93 5.58 0.33
N MET A 26 8.81 6.41 -0.72
CA MET A 26 8.90 7.86 -0.60
C MET A 26 7.82 8.43 0.32
N SER A 27 6.57 7.93 0.23
CA SER A 27 5.48 8.35 1.11
C SER A 27 5.74 7.99 2.58
N ILE A 28 6.28 6.80 2.86
CA ILE A 28 6.65 6.42 4.25
C ILE A 28 7.68 7.40 4.82
N VAL A 29 8.70 7.78 4.02
CA VAL A 29 9.73 8.72 4.45
C VAL A 29 9.13 10.11 4.68
N SER A 30 8.34 10.63 3.75
CA SER A 30 7.72 11.96 3.90
C SER A 30 6.79 12.03 5.10
N SER A 31 5.97 11.00 5.31
CA SER A 31 5.00 10.95 6.42
C SER A 31 5.69 10.74 7.77
N SER A 32 6.82 10.03 7.79
CA SER A 32 7.67 9.92 8.98
C SER A 32 8.30 11.27 9.37
N ILE A 33 8.70 12.08 8.38
CA ILE A 33 9.23 13.44 8.63
C ILE A 33 8.14 14.32 9.24
N ILE A 34 6.90 14.27 8.71
CA ILE A 34 5.77 15.04 9.26
C ILE A 34 5.51 14.65 10.71
N LEU A 35 5.49 13.36 11.03
CA LEU A 35 5.37 12.89 12.42
C LEU A 35 6.50 13.41 13.31
N TYR A 36 7.74 13.37 12.81
CA TYR A 36 8.89 13.86 13.56
C TYR A 36 8.78 15.36 13.87
N VAL A 37 8.41 16.18 12.89
CA VAL A 37 8.19 17.63 13.06
C VAL A 37 7.05 17.91 14.04
N ILE A 38 5.96 17.15 13.96
CA ILE A 38 4.82 17.28 14.87
C ILE A 38 5.22 16.99 16.33
N LEU A 39 6.01 15.94 16.56
CA LEU A 39 6.48 15.54 17.89
C LEU A 39 7.53 16.49 18.47
N LEU A 40 8.32 17.14 17.61
CA LEU A 40 9.32 18.14 17.98
C LEU A 40 8.70 19.49 18.36
N SER A 41 7.52 19.81 17.82
CA SER A 41 6.83 21.08 18.11
C SER A 41 6.45 21.21 19.59
N ALA A 42 6.74 22.36 20.20
CA ALA A 42 6.47 22.64 21.62
C ALA A 42 4.97 22.58 22.00
N SER A 43 4.07 22.73 21.01
CA SER A 43 2.62 22.60 21.19
C SER A 43 2.10 21.17 21.01
N ARG A 44 3.01 20.22 20.69
CA ARG A 44 2.84 18.75 20.47
C ARG A 44 1.49 18.29 19.92
N LEU A 45 0.44 18.30 20.75
CA LEU A 45 -0.90 17.76 20.46
C LEU A 45 -2.06 18.66 20.96
N SER A 46 -1.79 19.92 21.32
CA SER A 46 -2.82 20.80 21.87
C SER A 46 -3.89 21.21 20.84
N PRO A 47 -3.52 21.63 19.60
CA PRO A 47 -4.53 21.98 18.61
C PRO A 47 -5.09 20.73 17.89
N VAL A 48 -6.40 20.76 17.62
CA VAL A 48 -7.13 19.71 16.88
C VAL A 48 -6.47 19.41 15.53
N TYR A 49 -5.98 20.44 14.85
CA TYR A 49 -5.24 20.34 13.59
C TYR A 49 -4.00 19.42 13.68
N HIS A 50 -3.22 19.52 14.75
CA HIS A 50 -2.04 18.66 14.94
C HIS A 50 -2.41 17.20 15.14
N ARG A 51 -3.53 16.92 15.82
CA ARG A 51 -4.04 15.55 16.04
C ARG A 51 -4.55 14.91 14.75
N ILE A 52 -5.27 15.69 13.94
CA ILE A 52 -5.77 15.24 12.62
C ILE A 52 -4.58 14.94 11.70
N MET A 53 -3.62 15.86 11.60
CA MET A 53 -2.40 15.67 10.83
C MET A 53 -1.59 14.44 11.29
N PHE A 54 -1.47 14.24 12.61
CA PHE A 54 -0.82 13.05 13.17
C PHE A 54 -1.50 11.76 12.73
N CYS A 55 -2.83 11.65 12.90
CA CYS A 55 -3.58 10.45 12.50
C CYS A 55 -3.47 10.21 10.99
N MET A 56 -3.59 11.27 10.18
CA MET A 56 -3.46 11.19 8.73
C MET A 56 -2.11 10.62 8.31
N SER A 57 -1.00 11.10 8.90
CA SER A 57 0.34 10.56 8.62
C SER A 57 0.52 9.11 9.09
N VAL A 58 -0.10 8.71 10.20
CA VAL A 58 -0.07 7.31 10.68
C VAL A 58 -0.77 6.39 9.68
N PHE A 59 -1.98 6.75 9.22
CA PHE A 59 -2.71 5.95 8.24
C PHE A 59 -2.01 5.92 6.87
N ASP A 60 -1.36 7.02 6.47
CA ASP A 60 -0.55 7.05 5.25
C ASP A 60 0.63 6.08 5.32
N ILE A 61 1.34 6.03 6.45
CA ILE A 61 2.45 5.06 6.65
C ILE A 61 1.93 3.62 6.60
N ILE A 62 0.81 3.31 7.27
CA ILE A 62 0.24 1.95 7.30
C ILE A 62 -0.22 1.53 5.90
N GLY A 63 -0.93 2.42 5.19
CA GLY A 63 -1.38 2.19 3.82
C GLY A 63 -0.21 2.00 2.85
N SER A 64 0.80 2.87 2.92
CA SER A 64 2.01 2.78 2.10
C SER A 64 2.86 1.56 2.45
N PHE A 65 2.88 1.11 3.71
CA PHE A 65 3.53 -0.16 4.06
C PHE A 65 2.81 -1.35 3.42
N GLY A 66 1.47 -1.36 3.45
CA GLY A 66 0.65 -2.34 2.75
C GLY A 66 0.91 -2.35 1.24
N MET A 67 1.00 -1.17 0.62
CA MET A 67 1.32 -1.03 -0.80
C MET A 67 2.77 -1.42 -1.13
N SER A 68 3.75 -1.09 -0.28
CA SER A 68 5.16 -1.45 -0.48
C SER A 68 5.38 -2.96 -0.50
N LEU A 69 4.60 -3.70 0.30
CA LEU A 69 4.64 -5.15 0.31
C LEU A 69 4.16 -5.77 -1.02
N THR A 70 3.36 -5.05 -1.83
CA THR A 70 2.78 -5.51 -3.11
C THR A 70 2.44 -7.00 -3.15
N SER A 71 3.32 -7.82 -3.72
CA SER A 71 3.17 -9.25 -3.94
C SER A 71 3.69 -10.16 -2.82
N LEU A 72 4.40 -9.63 -1.83
CA LEU A 72 4.89 -10.40 -0.69
C LEU A 72 3.79 -11.14 0.11
N PRO A 73 2.63 -10.52 0.43
CA PRO A 73 1.58 -11.18 1.20
C PRO A 73 0.66 -12.08 0.36
N MET A 74 0.96 -12.26 -0.92
CA MET A 74 0.25 -13.17 -1.80
C MET A 74 0.42 -14.63 -1.31
N PRO A 75 -0.66 -15.44 -1.30
CA PRO A 75 -0.59 -16.84 -0.86
C PRO A 75 0.34 -17.65 -1.77
N ARG A 76 1.16 -18.52 -1.16
CA ARG A 76 2.07 -19.40 -1.91
C ARG A 76 1.37 -20.38 -2.83
N GLN A 77 0.19 -20.83 -2.44
CA GLN A 77 -0.64 -21.74 -3.23
C GLN A 77 -1.89 -20.99 -3.62
N MET A 78 -2.07 -20.77 -4.92
CA MET A 78 -3.33 -20.27 -5.47
C MET A 78 -3.98 -21.39 -6.28
N PRO A 79 -5.22 -21.79 -5.95
CA PRO A 79 -5.92 -22.83 -6.70
C PRO A 79 -6.07 -22.46 -8.18
N GLN A 80 -6.12 -21.16 -8.50
CA GLN A 80 -6.13 -20.68 -9.88
C GLN A 80 -4.88 -21.04 -10.70
N GLU A 81 -3.71 -21.25 -10.08
CA GLU A 81 -2.50 -21.61 -10.83
C GLU A 81 -2.51 -23.06 -11.33
N GLU A 82 -3.12 -23.95 -10.55
CA GLU A 82 -3.33 -25.34 -10.94
C GLU A 82 -4.43 -25.45 -12.00
N GLU A 83 -5.49 -24.64 -11.89
CA GLU A 83 -6.62 -24.64 -12.82
C GLU A 83 -6.30 -23.96 -14.16
N LEU A 84 -5.50 -22.88 -14.16
CA LEU A 84 -5.14 -22.12 -15.37
C LEU A 84 -3.78 -22.51 -15.97
N GLY A 85 -3.03 -23.43 -15.33
CA GLY A 85 -1.72 -23.87 -15.80
C GLY A 85 -0.65 -22.76 -15.85
N PHE A 86 -0.86 -21.66 -15.11
CA PHE A 86 0.04 -20.51 -15.07
C PHE A 86 0.71 -20.42 -13.70
N SER A 87 2.05 -20.38 -13.68
CA SER A 87 2.84 -20.16 -12.48
C SER A 87 3.37 -18.73 -12.48
N TRP A 88 2.96 -17.93 -11.52
CA TRP A 88 3.42 -16.54 -11.43
C TRP A 88 4.88 -16.49 -10.95
N PRO A 89 5.76 -15.76 -11.64
CA PRO A 89 7.21 -15.83 -11.41
C PRO A 89 7.73 -15.00 -10.23
N GLY A 90 6.89 -14.30 -9.47
CA GLY A 90 7.37 -13.39 -8.43
C GLY A 90 7.45 -14.00 -7.02
N VAL A 91 8.02 -13.22 -6.10
CA VAL A 91 8.23 -13.63 -4.71
C VAL A 91 6.93 -13.64 -3.91
N ARG A 92 6.63 -14.76 -3.26
CA ARG A 92 5.46 -14.95 -2.39
C ARG A 92 5.87 -15.54 -1.05
N TYR A 93 5.58 -14.82 0.02
CA TYR A 93 5.89 -15.26 1.38
C TYR A 93 4.65 -15.30 2.28
N GLY A 94 3.49 -14.88 1.76
CA GLY A 94 2.26 -14.75 2.53
C GLY A 94 1.32 -15.94 2.44
N ASN A 95 0.17 -15.75 3.10
CA ASN A 95 -1.00 -16.63 3.14
C ASN A 95 -2.26 -15.83 2.79
N THR A 96 -3.39 -16.50 2.59
CA THR A 96 -4.68 -15.83 2.29
C THR A 96 -5.05 -14.78 3.35
N PHE A 97 -4.69 -15.04 4.61
CA PHE A 97 -4.88 -14.07 5.70
C PHE A 97 -4.09 -12.77 5.50
N THR A 98 -2.81 -12.85 5.12
CA THR A 98 -1.98 -11.65 4.90
C THR A 98 -2.43 -10.88 3.66
N CYS A 99 -2.91 -11.58 2.64
CA CYS A 99 -3.50 -10.98 1.45
C CYS A 99 -4.78 -10.19 1.79
N ASN A 100 -5.69 -10.80 2.55
CA ASN A 100 -6.91 -10.12 3.02
C ASN A 100 -6.59 -8.93 3.93
N LEU A 101 -5.61 -9.07 4.82
CA LEU A 101 -5.17 -7.99 5.70
C LEU A 101 -4.57 -6.82 4.91
N GLN A 102 -3.76 -7.09 3.89
CA GLN A 102 -3.20 -6.05 3.02
C GLN A 102 -4.32 -5.29 2.30
N GLY A 103 -5.27 -6.01 1.69
CA GLY A 103 -6.40 -5.39 1.00
C GLY A 103 -7.26 -4.54 1.94
N PHE A 104 -7.55 -5.06 3.14
CA PHE A 104 -8.28 -4.33 4.17
C PHE A 104 -7.55 -3.06 4.60
N CYS A 105 -6.26 -3.15 4.92
CA CYS A 105 -5.47 -1.99 5.35
C CYS A 105 -5.44 -0.89 4.29
N ILE A 106 -5.24 -1.24 3.01
CA ILE A 106 -5.20 -0.25 1.93
C ILE A 106 -6.55 0.47 1.82
N LEU A 107 -7.66 -0.27 1.74
CA LEU A 107 -9.01 0.32 1.63
C LEU A 107 -9.38 1.17 2.84
N PHE A 108 -9.11 0.66 4.05
CA PHE A 108 -9.40 1.35 5.30
C PHE A 108 -8.59 2.65 5.42
N CYS A 109 -7.28 2.59 5.18
CA CYS A 109 -6.41 3.77 5.25
C CYS A 109 -6.79 4.84 4.22
N THR A 110 -7.11 4.46 2.98
CA THR A 110 -7.59 5.41 1.95
C THR A 110 -8.89 6.09 2.37
N THR A 111 -9.82 5.34 2.96
CA THR A 111 -11.11 5.89 3.43
C THR A 111 -10.91 6.85 4.60
N CYS A 112 -10.06 6.48 5.57
CA CYS A 112 -9.70 7.36 6.69
C CYS A 112 -9.05 8.67 6.20
N MET A 113 -8.16 8.60 5.22
CA MET A 113 -7.49 9.78 4.67
C MET A 113 -8.49 10.77 4.05
N LEU A 114 -9.48 10.27 3.31
CA LEU A 114 -10.57 11.09 2.77
C LEU A 114 -11.42 11.72 3.88
N ALA A 115 -11.74 10.96 4.93
CA ALA A 115 -12.49 11.47 6.08
C ALA A 115 -11.74 12.58 6.83
N TYR A 116 -10.42 12.44 7.02
CA TYR A 116 -9.61 13.49 7.65
C TYR A 116 -9.49 14.74 6.78
N ASN A 117 -9.36 14.59 5.46
CA ASN A 117 -9.42 15.72 4.53
C ASN A 117 -10.77 16.46 4.61
N ALA A 118 -11.89 15.73 4.71
CA ALA A 118 -13.20 16.36 4.92
C ALA A 118 -13.31 17.09 6.26
N SER A 119 -12.70 16.54 7.33
CA SER A 119 -12.68 17.18 8.66
C SER A 119 -11.86 18.47 8.72
N LEU A 120 -10.94 18.68 7.77
CA LEU A 120 -10.18 19.93 7.64
C LEU A 120 -11.00 21.06 7.01
N CYS A 121 -12.09 20.74 6.32
CA CYS A 121 -12.98 21.73 5.70
C CYS A 121 -14.07 22.28 6.64
N VAL A 122 -14.14 21.78 7.88
CA VAL A 122 -15.12 22.18 8.91
C VAL A 122 -14.41 23.01 9.97
#